data_AF-R9M2Q1-F1
#
_entry.id   AF-R9M2Q1-F1
#
_cell.length_a   1.000
_cell.length_b   1.000
_cell.length_c   1.000
_cell.angle_alpha   90.00
_cell.angle_beta   90.00
_cell.angle_gamma   90.00
#
_symmetry.space_group_name_H-M   'P 1'
#
loop_
_entity.id
_entity.type
_entity.pdbx_description
1 polymer ?
#
loop_
_entity_poly.entity_id
_entity_poly.type
_entity_poly.pdbx_seq_one_letter_code
_entity_poly.pdbx_strand_id
1 'polypeptide(L)'
;MGERLRVRQGEAKGDEPHPQLLPDLQGREAILKVHAAKVKLAENVDFNTIACAASGASGAKLANMVNEAALRAVRQGRRLATREDLQESIEVVIAGYQKKNKILSDHERMIVSYHEIGRALVAALQTHSAPVAKITIIPRSLFSHL
;
A
#
# COMPACT_ATOMS: atom_id res chain seq x y z
N MET A 1 4.30 -23.40 -64.78
CA MET A 1 4.90 -22.17 -64.25
C MET A 1 3.95 -21.64 -63.19
N GLY A 2 4.24 -21.94 -61.91
CA GLY A 2 3.38 -21.59 -60.78
C GLY A 2 3.87 -20.30 -60.13
N GLU A 3 3.04 -19.26 -60.16
CA GLU A 3 3.32 -17.99 -59.52
C GLU A 3 2.70 -18.00 -58.12
N ARG A 4 3.55 -18.20 -57.11
CA ARG A 4 3.16 -18.17 -55.69
C ARG A 4 2.77 -16.76 -55.30
N LEU A 5 1.50 -16.56 -54.97
CA LEU A 5 1.03 -15.40 -54.21
C LEU A 5 1.81 -15.31 -52.87
N ARG A 6 2.70 -14.32 -52.78
CA ARG A 6 3.25 -13.86 -51.49
C ARG A 6 2.15 -13.07 -50.78
N VAL A 7 1.42 -13.75 -49.91
CA VAL A 7 0.58 -13.10 -48.89
C VAL A 7 1.52 -12.25 -48.03
N ARG A 8 1.37 -10.92 -48.09
CA ARG A 8 1.99 -10.00 -47.15
C ARG A 8 1.39 -10.31 -45.78
N GLN A 9 2.18 -10.89 -44.89
CA GLN A 9 1.81 -10.99 -43.48
C GLN A 9 1.62 -9.56 -42.97
N GLY A 10 0.37 -9.20 -42.66
CA GLY A 10 0.10 -8.08 -41.80
C GLY A 10 0.63 -8.44 -40.43
N GLU A 11 1.78 -7.88 -40.07
CA GLU A 11 2.26 -7.89 -38.70
C GLU A 11 1.20 -7.20 -37.86
N ALA A 12 0.39 -7.99 -37.14
CA ALA A 12 -0.43 -7.51 -36.06
C ALA A 12 0.52 -6.88 -35.05
N LYS A 13 0.59 -5.55 -35.04
CA LYS A 13 1.28 -4.78 -34.00
C LYS A 13 0.56 -5.11 -32.70
N GLY A 14 1.08 -6.10 -31.99
CA GLY A 14 0.53 -6.59 -30.72
C GLY A 14 0.32 -5.42 -29.78
N ASP A 15 -0.85 -5.42 -29.15
CA ASP A 15 -1.34 -4.41 -28.23
C ASP A 15 -0.21 -3.86 -27.36
N GLU A 16 0.17 -2.60 -27.59
CA GLU A 16 0.99 -1.88 -26.63
C GLU A 16 0.24 -1.93 -25.29
N PRO A 17 0.85 -2.43 -24.20
CA PRO A 17 0.15 -2.60 -22.95
C PRO A 17 -0.42 -1.25 -22.53
N HIS A 18 -1.75 -1.15 -22.52
CA HIS A 18 -2.43 0.04 -21.99
C HIS A 18 -1.89 0.30 -20.59
N PRO A 19 -1.31 1.48 -20.31
CA PRO A 19 -0.79 1.76 -19.00
C PRO A 19 -1.93 1.58 -18.01
N GLN A 20 -1.76 0.66 -17.06
CA GLN A 20 -2.68 0.51 -15.94
C GLN A 20 -2.56 1.78 -15.11
N LEU A 21 -3.38 2.77 -15.44
CA LEU A 21 -3.44 4.04 -14.73
C LEU A 21 -3.83 3.75 -13.28
N LEU A 22 -2.94 4.13 -12.36
CA LEU A 22 -3.26 4.08 -10.94
C LEU A 22 -4.45 5.01 -10.68
N PRO A 23 -5.39 4.61 -9.81
CA PRO A 23 -6.53 5.45 -9.49
C PRO A 23 -6.08 6.78 -8.90
N ASP A 24 -6.73 7.85 -9.35
CA ASP A 24 -6.63 9.20 -8.77
C ASP A 24 -7.25 9.23 -7.35
N LEU A 25 -7.17 10.36 -6.65
CA LEU A 25 -7.66 10.45 -5.27
C LEU A 25 -9.16 10.10 -5.18
N GLN A 26 -9.97 10.61 -6.11
CA GLN A 26 -11.41 10.35 -6.15
C GLN A 26 -11.71 8.88 -6.48
N GLY A 27 -10.99 8.30 -7.44
CA GLY A 27 -11.09 6.88 -7.78
C GLY A 27 -10.70 5.99 -6.61
N ARG A 28 -9.65 6.34 -5.85
CA ARG A 28 -9.28 5.61 -4.63
C ARG A 28 -10.38 5.65 -3.59
N GLU A 29 -10.97 6.81 -3.34
CA GLU A 29 -12.08 6.97 -2.40
C GLU A 29 -13.31 6.16 -2.84
N ALA A 30 -13.65 6.18 -4.13
CA ALA A 30 -14.75 5.40 -4.68
C ALA A 30 -14.52 3.89 -4.52
N ILE A 31 -13.32 3.40 -4.82
CA ILE A 31 -12.94 1.99 -4.64
C ILE A 31 -13.07 1.60 -3.16
N LEU A 32 -12.52 2.41 -2.26
CA LEU A 32 -12.62 2.16 -0.82
C LEU A 32 -14.09 2.08 -0.37
N LYS A 33 -14.96 2.99 -0.83
CA LYS A 33 -16.40 2.97 -0.51
C LYS A 33 -17.11 1.71 -1.02
N VAL A 34 -16.81 1.26 -2.24
CA VAL A 34 -17.41 0.04 -2.81
C VAL A 34 -17.02 -1.20 -2.01
N HIS A 35 -15.76 -1.31 -1.61
CA HIS A 35 -15.29 -2.44 -0.80
C HIS A 35 -15.75 -2.33 0.66
N ALA A 36 -15.85 -1.11 1.19
CA ALA A 36 -16.37 -0.82 2.51
C ALA A 36 -17.84 -1.25 2.68
N ALA A 37 -18.66 -1.16 1.63
CA ALA A 37 -20.06 -1.59 1.69
C ALA A 37 -20.23 -3.08 2.04
N LYS A 38 -19.20 -3.90 1.82
CA LYS A 38 -19.21 -5.35 2.15
C LYS A 38 -18.75 -5.62 3.58
N VAL A 39 -18.31 -4.62 4.33
CA VAL A 39 -17.70 -4.73 5.66
C VAL A 39 -18.45 -3.86 6.66
N LYS A 40 -18.57 -4.32 7.90
CA LYS A 40 -19.13 -3.51 8.99
C LYS A 40 -18.07 -2.54 9.52
N LEU A 41 -18.22 -1.26 9.22
CA LEU A 41 -17.33 -0.18 9.68
C LEU A 41 -18.01 0.66 10.77
N ALA A 42 -17.19 1.27 11.63
CA ALA A 42 -17.66 2.29 12.56
C ALA A 42 -17.99 3.60 11.81
N GLU A 43 -18.91 4.40 12.37
CA GLU A 43 -19.45 5.61 11.73
C GLU A 43 -18.38 6.71 11.50
N ASN A 44 -17.27 6.69 12.24
CA ASN A 44 -16.24 7.73 12.21
C ASN A 44 -15.09 7.46 11.22
N VAL A 45 -15.36 6.78 10.10
CA VAL A 45 -14.34 6.49 9.08
C VAL A 45 -14.38 7.54 7.97
N ASP A 46 -13.33 8.36 7.90
CA ASP A 46 -13.11 9.29 6.79
C ASP A 46 -12.29 8.64 5.68
N PHE A 47 -12.94 8.22 4.60
CA PHE A 47 -12.29 7.59 3.45
C PHE A 47 -11.35 8.53 2.68
N ASN A 48 -11.52 9.85 2.79
CA ASN A 48 -10.65 10.80 2.11
C ASN A 48 -9.22 10.73 2.69
N THR A 49 -9.11 10.72 4.02
CA THR A 49 -7.82 10.57 4.71
C THR A 49 -7.13 9.25 4.37
N ILE A 50 -7.89 8.15 4.33
CA ILE A 50 -7.39 6.82 3.96
C ILE A 50 -6.95 6.77 2.49
N ALA A 51 -7.72 7.36 1.58
CA ALA A 51 -7.37 7.45 0.16
C ALA A 51 -6.11 8.29 -0.09
N CYS A 52 -5.89 9.32 0.73
CA CYS A 52 -4.68 10.14 0.69
C CYS A 52 -3.46 9.34 1.17
N ALA A 53 -3.60 8.61 2.29
CA ALA A 53 -2.55 7.75 2.83
C ALA A 53 -2.20 6.55 1.91
N ALA A 54 -3.17 6.06 1.13
CA ALA A 54 -3.00 4.98 0.15
C ALA A 54 -2.57 5.49 -1.25
N SER A 55 -1.85 6.61 -1.33
CA SER A 55 -1.35 7.15 -2.60
C SER A 55 -0.47 6.13 -3.34
N GLY A 56 -0.66 6.03 -4.66
CA GLY A 56 0.04 5.06 -5.51
C GLY A 56 -0.43 3.61 -5.36
N ALA A 57 -1.46 3.32 -4.56
CA ALA A 57 -2.05 2.00 -4.48
C ALA A 57 -2.93 1.69 -5.69
N SER A 58 -2.81 0.47 -6.23
CA SER A 58 -3.72 -0.05 -7.23
C SER A 58 -5.09 -0.39 -6.62
N GLY A 59 -6.13 -0.52 -7.46
CA GLY A 59 -7.46 -0.90 -6.99
C GLY A 59 -7.48 -2.21 -6.20
N ALA A 60 -6.69 -3.21 -6.63
CA ALA A 60 -6.54 -4.47 -5.91
C ALA A 60 -5.92 -4.29 -4.50
N LYS A 61 -4.92 -3.41 -4.36
CA LYS A 61 -4.32 -3.10 -3.05
C LYS A 61 -5.34 -2.42 -2.12
N LEU A 62 -6.14 -1.49 -2.63
CA LEU A 62 -7.18 -0.80 -1.86
C LEU A 62 -8.25 -1.78 -1.36
N ALA A 63 -8.71 -2.68 -2.24
CA ALA A 63 -9.64 -3.74 -1.88
C ALA A 63 -9.08 -4.63 -0.75
N ASN A 64 -7.80 -4.98 -0.85
CA ASN A 64 -7.13 -5.78 0.16
C ASN A 64 -6.99 -5.06 1.51
N MET A 65 -6.70 -3.75 1.51
CA MET A 65 -6.62 -2.94 2.74
C MET A 65 -7.94 -2.96 3.52
N VAL A 66 -9.09 -2.87 2.84
CA VAL A 66 -10.41 -2.94 3.48
C VAL A 66 -10.66 -4.32 4.09
N ASN A 67 -10.28 -5.39 3.38
CA ASN A 67 -10.41 -6.75 3.89
C ASN A 67 -9.53 -7.01 5.11
N GLU A 68 -8.25 -6.60 5.06
CA GLU A 68 -7.33 -6.71 6.20
C GLU A 68 -7.84 -5.94 7.42
N ALA A 69 -8.49 -4.78 7.22
CA ALA A 69 -9.08 -4.02 8.31
C ALA A 69 -10.24 -4.77 8.98
N ALA A 70 -11.09 -5.41 8.17
CA ALA A 70 -12.16 -6.27 8.65
C ALA A 70 -11.61 -7.46 9.45
N LEU A 71 -10.63 -8.17 8.89
CA LEU A 71 -9.98 -9.31 9.53
C LEU A 71 -9.30 -8.92 10.85
N ARG A 72 -8.68 -7.74 10.89
CA ARG A 72 -8.06 -7.19 12.09
C ARG A 72 -9.09 -6.93 13.20
N ALA A 73 -10.24 -6.36 12.85
CA ALA A 73 -11.32 -6.13 13.81
C ALA A 73 -11.84 -7.45 14.39
N VAL A 74 -12.07 -8.46 13.54
CA VAL A 74 -12.51 -9.81 13.95
C VAL A 74 -11.46 -10.47 14.85
N ARG A 75 -10.17 -10.38 14.52
CA ARG A 75 -9.07 -10.91 15.35
C ARG A 75 -9.00 -10.25 16.73
N GLN A 76 -9.47 -9.02 16.87
CA GLN A 76 -9.55 -8.32 18.16
C GLN A 76 -10.88 -8.54 18.89
N GLY A 77 -11.74 -9.44 18.39
CA GLY A 77 -13.06 -9.72 18.98
C GLY A 77 -14.10 -8.62 18.73
N ARG A 78 -13.83 -7.67 17.83
CA ARG A 78 -14.74 -6.57 17.48
C ARG A 78 -15.58 -6.94 16.25
N ARG A 79 -16.83 -6.46 16.23
CA ARG A 79 -17.76 -6.63 15.10
C ARG A 79 -17.69 -5.51 14.06
N LEU A 80 -17.12 -4.37 14.44
CA LEU A 80 -16.96 -3.19 13.61
C LEU A 80 -15.48 -2.89 13.44
N ALA A 81 -15.05 -2.69 12.20
CA ALA A 81 -13.72 -2.18 11.89
C ALA A 81 -13.69 -0.65 12.07
N THR A 82 -12.65 -0.16 12.74
CA THR A 82 -12.49 1.28 13.03
C THR A 82 -11.51 1.93 12.06
N ARG A 83 -11.39 3.26 12.15
CA ARG A 83 -10.39 4.03 11.42
C ARG A 83 -8.97 3.51 11.66
N GLU A 84 -8.66 3.11 12.89
CA GLU A 84 -7.35 2.56 13.28
C GLU A 84 -7.06 1.23 12.57
N ASP A 85 -8.08 0.40 12.33
CA ASP A 85 -7.90 -0.85 11.59
C ASP A 85 -7.58 -0.59 10.12
N LEU A 86 -8.25 0.39 9.49
CA LEU A 86 -7.95 0.80 8.12
C LEU A 86 -6.55 1.41 8.00
N GLN A 87 -6.16 2.26 8.95
CA GLN A 87 -4.85 2.87 8.98
C GLN A 87 -3.74 1.80 9.12
N GLU A 88 -3.89 0.85 10.04
CA GLU A 88 -2.91 -0.22 10.18
C GLU A 88 -2.88 -1.14 8.95
N SER A 89 -4.03 -1.41 8.32
CA SER A 89 -4.10 -2.23 7.12
C SER A 89 -3.36 -1.61 5.93
N ILE A 90 -3.32 -0.28 5.82
CA ILE A 90 -2.44 0.38 4.84
C ILE A 90 -0.98 -0.01 5.07
N GLU A 91 -0.52 0.11 6.32
CA GLU A 91 0.87 -0.21 6.67
C GLU A 91 1.16 -1.72 6.49
N VAL A 92 0.20 -2.59 6.78
CA VAL A 92 0.34 -4.05 6.59
C VAL A 92 0.38 -4.41 5.10
N VAL A 93 -0.47 -3.83 4.26
CA VAL A 93 -0.51 -4.14 2.83
C VAL A 93 0.72 -3.57 2.10
N ILE A 94 1.25 -2.42 2.53
CA ILE A 94 2.42 -1.79 1.91
C ILE A 94 3.73 -2.35 2.45
N ALA A 95 3.91 -2.38 3.77
CA ALA A 95 5.18 -2.73 4.43
C ALA A 95 5.20 -4.15 5.02
N GLY A 96 4.06 -4.83 5.03
CA GLY A 96 3.91 -6.17 5.59
C GLY A 96 3.63 -6.16 7.10
N TYR A 97 3.35 -7.34 7.64
CA TYR A 97 3.09 -7.53 9.06
C TYR A 97 4.31 -7.20 9.92
N GLN A 98 4.06 -6.62 11.10
CA GLN A 98 5.06 -6.41 12.13
C GLN A 98 5.53 -7.76 12.69
N LYS A 99 6.85 -8.00 12.74
CA LYS A 99 7.41 -9.23 13.31
C LYS A 99 7.49 -9.10 14.82
N LYS A 100 6.39 -9.43 15.52
CA LYS A 100 6.31 -9.32 17.00
C LYS A 100 7.35 -10.16 17.76
N ASN A 101 7.85 -11.24 17.18
CA ASN A 101 8.81 -12.15 17.82
C ASN A 101 10.27 -11.89 17.42
N LYS A 102 10.56 -10.88 16.60
CA LYS A 102 11.95 -10.52 16.29
C LYS A 102 12.47 -9.60 17.39
N ILE A 103 13.07 -10.18 18.42
CA ILE A 103 13.78 -9.44 19.45
C ILE A 103 15.05 -8.89 18.81
N LEU A 104 15.12 -7.57 18.62
CA LEU A 104 16.33 -6.86 18.22
C LEU A 104 17.24 -6.75 19.44
N SER A 105 18.51 -7.14 19.30
CA SER A 105 19.54 -6.83 20.28
C SER A 105 19.67 -5.31 20.44
N ASP A 106 20.19 -4.85 21.59
CA ASP A 106 20.35 -3.41 21.83
C ASP A 106 21.27 -2.75 20.80
N HIS A 107 22.28 -3.48 20.32
CA HIS A 107 23.18 -3.03 19.25
C HIS A 107 22.46 -2.88 17.90
N GLU A 108 21.67 -3.88 17.48
CA GLU A 108 20.88 -3.77 16.24
C GLU A 108 19.83 -2.66 16.33
N ARG A 109 19.20 -2.51 17.50
CA ARG A 109 18.23 -1.43 17.75
C ARG A 109 18.88 -0.06 17.57
N MET A 110 20.10 0.10 18.07
CA MET A 110 20.89 1.33 17.93
C MET A 110 21.22 1.62 16.45
N ILE A 111 21.69 0.61 15.70
CA ILE A 111 21.99 0.75 14.27
C ILE A 111 20.76 1.18 13.47
N VAL A 112 19.63 0.49 13.64
CA VAL A 112 18.38 0.80 12.94
C VAL A 112 17.89 2.19 13.33
N SER A 113 18.00 2.57 14.61
CA SER A 113 17.63 3.91 15.06
C SER A 113 18.41 5.00 14.33
N TYR A 114 19.73 4.86 14.20
CA TYR A 114 20.53 5.82 13.46
C TYR A 114 20.18 5.86 11.97
N HIS A 115 19.91 4.72 11.36
CA HIS A 115 19.52 4.65 9.96
C HIS A 115 18.20 5.40 9.70
N GLU A 116 17.16 5.12 10.50
CA GLU A 116 15.85 5.74 10.33
C GLU A 116 15.86 7.23 10.66
N ILE A 117 16.62 7.65 11.69
CA ILE A 117 16.82 9.07 12.01
C ILE A 117 17.58 9.78 10.89
N GLY A 118 18.60 9.15 10.31
CA GLY A 118 19.35 9.70 9.18
C GLY A 118 18.44 9.96 7.98
N ARG A 119 17.58 9.00 7.63
CA ARG A 119 16.58 9.17 6.55
C ARG A 119 15.58 10.28 6.86
N ALA A 120 15.08 10.33 8.10
CA ALA A 120 14.14 11.35 8.52
C ALA A 120 14.75 12.76 8.49
N LEU A 121 15.99 12.90 8.96
CA LEU A 121 16.70 14.18 8.97
C LEU A 121 16.95 14.69 7.54
N VAL A 122 17.45 13.81 6.66
CA VAL A 122 17.67 14.17 5.25
C VAL A 122 16.36 14.59 4.59
N ALA A 123 15.27 13.86 4.80
CA ALA A 123 13.95 14.22 4.26
C ALA A 123 13.44 15.56 4.82
N ALA A 124 13.65 15.83 6.11
CA ALA A 124 13.21 17.06 6.76
C ALA A 124 13.98 18.32 6.30
N LEU A 125 15.25 18.16 5.92
CA LEU A 125 16.09 19.26 5.44
C LEU A 125 15.87 19.61 3.96
N GLN A 126 15.18 18.76 3.20
CA GLN A 126 14.88 19.01 1.80
C GLN A 126 13.67 19.95 1.65
N THR A 127 13.83 21.01 0.87
CA THR A 127 12.80 22.05 0.63
C THR A 127 11.59 21.57 -0.18
N HIS A 128 11.73 20.50 -0.96
CA HIS A 128 10.68 19.99 -1.84
C HIS A 128 10.31 18.52 -1.58
N SER A 129 10.65 18.00 -0.39
CA SER A 129 10.31 16.62 -0.04
C SER A 129 8.95 16.53 0.65
N ALA A 130 8.33 15.36 0.57
CA ALA A 130 7.12 15.08 1.32
C ALA A 130 7.44 15.11 2.83
N PRO A 131 6.56 15.68 3.67
CA PRO A 131 6.80 15.78 5.10
C PRO A 131 6.93 14.40 5.75
N VAL A 132 7.85 14.29 6.71
CA VAL A 132 8.06 13.05 7.48
C VAL A 132 6.84 12.78 8.36
N ALA A 133 6.06 11.76 8.02
CA ALA A 133 4.82 11.44 8.73
C ALA A 133 5.02 10.55 9.96
N LYS A 134 5.92 9.56 9.90
CA LYS A 134 6.14 8.58 10.98
C LYS A 134 7.54 7.97 10.85
N ILE A 135 8.22 7.82 11.98
CA ILE A 135 9.53 7.16 12.09
C ILE A 135 9.37 5.96 13.03
N THR A 136 9.87 4.78 12.64
CA THR A 136 9.75 3.57 13.48
C THR A 136 10.92 2.63 13.28
N ILE A 137 11.35 1.99 14.37
CA ILE A 137 12.38 0.94 14.40
C ILE A 137 11.78 -0.47 14.46
N ILE A 138 10.44 -0.58 14.36
CA ILE A 138 9.74 -1.86 14.47
C ILE A 138 9.90 -2.64 13.15
N PRO A 139 10.52 -3.83 13.17
CA PRO A 139 10.80 -4.58 11.94
C PRO A 139 9.52 -5.14 11.31
N ARG A 140 9.37 -4.95 10.00
CA ARG A 140 8.25 -5.47 9.19
C ARG A 140 8.70 -6.42 8.08
N SER A 141 7.76 -7.22 7.59
CA SER A 141 8.02 -8.36 6.68
C SER A 141 8.70 -8.01 5.35
N LEU A 142 8.49 -6.82 4.77
CA LEU A 142 9.01 -6.48 3.43
C LEU A 142 10.35 -5.72 3.46
N PHE A 143 10.84 -5.31 4.64
CA PHE A 143 12.15 -4.69 4.80
C PHE A 143 13.21 -5.76 5.17
N SER A 144 13.46 -6.71 4.26
CA SER A 144 14.49 -7.74 4.47
C SER A 144 15.66 -7.69 3.48
N HIS A 145 15.82 -6.60 2.75
CA HIS A 145 17.04 -6.34 1.97
C HIS A 145 17.57 -4.95 2.34
N LEU A 146 18.18 -4.89 3.52
CA LEU A 146 19.37 -4.06 3.77
C LEU A 146 20.55 -5.03 3.85
#